data_AF-A0A3C0AFW2-F1
#
_entry.id   AF-A0A3C0AFW2-F1
#
_cell.length_a   1.000
_cell.length_b   1.000
_cell.length_c   1.000
_cell.angle_alpha   90.00
_cell.angle_beta   90.00
_cell.angle_gamma   90.00
#
_symmetry.space_group_name_H-M   'P 1'
#
loop_
_entity.id
_entity.type
_entity.pdbx_description
1 polymer ?
#
loop_
_entity_poly.entity_id
_entity_poly.type
_entity_poly.pdbx_seq_one_letter_code
_entity_poly.pdbx_strand_id
1 'polypeptide(L)'
;MSTGDFSQPDKTRAGRYVSQPTGYRAFIPNPLPPDPPIQIAPEMQVLLSQADRALGRLDGSIQTLPHPDLFVYMYVRKEAVLSSQIEGTQ
;
A
#
# COMPACT_ATOMS: atom_id res chain seq x y z
N MET A 1 -8.96 26.37 -18.64
CA MET A 1 -8.16 25.45 -17.81
C MET A 1 -8.73 25.48 -16.41
N SER A 2 -9.57 24.50 -16.05
CA SER A 2 -10.19 24.42 -14.72
C SER A 2 -9.25 23.64 -13.82
N THR A 3 -8.77 24.30 -12.77
CA THR A 3 -7.98 23.73 -11.69
C THR A 3 -8.76 22.60 -11.03
N GLY A 4 -8.20 21.39 -11.03
CA GLY A 4 -8.79 20.22 -10.37
C GLY A 4 -9.05 20.52 -8.90
N ASP A 5 -10.31 20.41 -8.51
CA ASP A 5 -10.78 20.53 -7.13
C ASP A 5 -10.27 19.33 -6.34
N PHE A 6 -9.12 19.48 -5.67
CA PHE A 6 -8.67 18.55 -4.64
C PHE A 6 -9.50 18.80 -3.37
N SER A 7 -10.78 18.40 -3.42
CA SER A 7 -11.67 18.47 -2.27
C SER A 7 -11.04 17.73 -1.09
N GLN A 8 -11.08 18.36 0.10
CA GLN A 8 -10.44 17.84 1.31
C GLN A 8 -10.78 16.35 1.54
N PRO A 9 -9.80 15.51 1.92
CA PRO A 9 -10.05 14.09 2.11
C PRO A 9 -11.09 13.91 3.21
N ASP A 10 -12.19 13.22 2.88
CA ASP A 10 -13.17 12.81 3.87
C ASP A 10 -12.46 11.97 4.94
N LYS A 11 -12.39 12.54 6.16
CA LYS A 11 -11.71 11.93 7.31
C LYS A 11 -12.32 10.58 7.71
N THR A 12 -13.50 10.23 7.18
CA THR A 12 -14.20 8.99 7.47
C THR A 12 -14.19 8.00 6.30
N ARG A 13 -13.51 8.31 5.18
CA ARG A 13 -13.50 7.45 3.97
C ARG A 13 -13.06 6.01 4.27
N ALA A 14 -12.05 5.85 5.13
CA ALA A 14 -11.52 4.55 5.51
C ALA A 14 -12.41 3.78 6.49
N GLY A 15 -13.32 4.45 7.20
CA GLY A 15 -14.10 3.87 8.29
C GLY A 15 -14.25 4.82 9.47
N ARG A 16 -14.81 4.30 10.57
CA ARG A 16 -15.11 5.08 11.78
C ARG A 16 -14.92 4.28 13.05
N TYR A 17 -14.58 4.97 14.14
CA TYR A 17 -14.56 4.38 15.47
C TYR A 17 -15.95 4.37 16.11
N VAL A 18 -16.48 3.18 16.38
CA VAL A 18 -17.78 2.95 17.03
C VAL A 18 -17.56 2.48 18.47
N SER A 19 -18.31 3.04 19.41
CA SER A 19 -18.31 2.59 20.81
C SER A 19 -19.00 1.24 20.93
N GLN A 20 -18.36 0.31 21.60
CA GLN A 20 -18.86 -1.04 21.82
C GLN A 20 -19.57 -1.14 23.18
N PRO A 21 -20.52 -2.09 23.35
CA PRO A 21 -21.28 -2.25 24.59
C PRO A 21 -20.41 -2.43 25.85
N THR A 22 -19.21 -3.00 25.70
CA THR A 22 -18.26 -3.25 26.79
C THR A 22 -17.28 -2.09 27.03
N GLY A 23 -17.55 -0.89 26.50
CA GLY A 23 -16.86 0.36 26.87
C GLY A 23 -15.60 0.71 26.08
N TYR A 24 -15.14 -0.13 25.15
CA TYR A 24 -14.04 0.20 24.24
C TYR A 24 -14.54 0.77 22.90
N ARG A 25 -13.64 1.38 22.11
CA ARG A 25 -13.94 1.84 20.74
C ARG A 25 -13.29 0.90 19.73
N ALA A 26 -14.05 0.42 18.76
CA ALA A 26 -13.55 -0.39 17.66
C ALA A 26 -13.54 0.43 16.37
N PHE A 27 -12.49 0.32 15.57
CA PHE A 27 -12.50 0.85 14.20
C PHE A 27 -13.30 -0.09 13.30
N ILE A 28 -14.34 0.42 12.66
CA ILE A 28 -15.17 -0.29 11.69
C ILE A 28 -14.83 0.26 10.31
N PRO A 29 -14.19 -0.52 9.43
CA PRO A 29 -13.86 -0.07 8.08
C PRO A 29 -15.14 0.09 7.25
N ASN A 30 -15.14 1.04 6.32
CA ASN A 30 -16.19 1.11 5.30
C ASN A 30 -16.03 -0.05 4.30
N PRO A 31 -17.13 -0.55 3.71
CA PRO A 31 -17.06 -1.60 2.71
C PRO A 31 -16.30 -1.14 1.46
N LEU A 32 -15.67 -2.09 0.77
CA LEU A 32 -15.07 -1.89 -0.53
C LEU A 32 -16.06 -2.27 -1.64
N PRO A 33 -16.06 -1.56 -2.79
CA PRO A 33 -15.21 -0.42 -3.14
C PRO A 33 -15.63 0.88 -2.42
N PRO A 34 -14.70 1.84 -2.25
CA PRO A 34 -15.01 3.12 -1.60
C PRO A 34 -15.98 3.96 -2.45
N ASP A 35 -16.80 4.75 -1.77
CA ASP A 35 -17.67 5.77 -2.36
C ASP A 35 -17.26 7.16 -1.81
N PRO A 36 -16.87 8.14 -2.65
CA PRO A 36 -16.72 8.03 -4.10
C PRO A 36 -15.58 7.08 -4.51
N PRO A 37 -15.66 6.48 -5.72
CA PRO A 37 -14.60 5.62 -6.24
C PRO A 37 -13.22 6.28 -6.26
N ILE A 38 -12.18 5.45 -6.24
CA ILE A 38 -10.80 5.91 -6.39
C ILE A 38 -10.63 6.61 -7.74
N GLN A 39 -10.16 7.85 -7.71
CA GLN A 39 -9.86 8.61 -8.92
C GLN A 39 -8.46 8.22 -9.44
N ILE A 40 -8.42 7.50 -10.55
CA ILE A 40 -7.17 7.15 -11.23
C ILE A 40 -6.74 8.36 -12.08
N ALA A 41 -6.01 9.29 -11.47
CA ALA A 41 -5.47 10.46 -12.16
C ALA A 41 -4.32 10.08 -13.11
N PRO A 42 -4.01 10.92 -14.13
CA PRO A 42 -2.91 10.65 -15.06
C PRO A 42 -1.56 10.41 -14.37
N GLU A 43 -1.26 11.13 -13.29
CA GLU A 43 -0.04 10.93 -12.51
C GLU A 43 0.04 9.51 -11.91
N MET A 44 -1.09 8.99 -11.40
CA MET A 44 -1.16 7.63 -10.86
C MET A 44 -0.88 6.60 -11.95
N GLN A 45 -1.37 6.80 -13.18
CA GLN A 45 -1.08 5.91 -14.31
C GLN A 45 0.42 5.91 -14.67
N VAL A 46 1.08 7.07 -14.60
CA VAL A 46 2.52 7.18 -14.82
C VAL A 46 3.29 6.42 -13.74
N LEU A 47 2.92 6.59 -12.48
CA LEU A 47 3.54 5.87 -11.35
C LEU A 47 3.33 4.36 -11.46
N LEU A 48 2.13 3.92 -11.83
CA LEU A 48 1.84 2.49 -12.09
C LEU A 48 2.74 1.95 -13.21
N SER A 49 2.84 2.66 -14.33
CA SER A 49 3.71 2.27 -15.44
C SER A 49 5.19 2.20 -15.04
N GLN A 50 5.64 3.09 -14.14
CA GLN A 50 7.00 3.05 -13.61
C GLN A 50 7.23 1.85 -12.69
N ALA A 51 6.26 1.55 -11.82
CA ALA A 51 6.28 0.39 -10.94
C ALA A 51 6.32 -0.91 -11.75
N ASP A 52 5.47 -1.05 -12.77
CA ASP A 52 5.42 -2.23 -13.64
C ASP A 52 6.76 -2.47 -14.34
N ARG A 53 7.39 -1.42 -14.87
CA ARG A 53 8.73 -1.52 -15.48
C ARG A 53 9.80 -1.91 -14.46
N ALA A 54 9.72 -1.42 -13.22
CA ALA A 54 10.67 -1.78 -12.17
C ALA A 54 10.53 -3.26 -11.79
N LEU A 55 9.30 -3.75 -11.66
CA LEU A 55 9.01 -5.17 -11.44
C LEU A 55 9.51 -6.04 -12.60
N GLY A 56 9.24 -5.65 -13.84
CA GLY A 56 9.74 -6.38 -15.02
C GLY A 56 11.27 -6.42 -15.10
N ARG A 57 11.97 -5.34 -14.73
CA ARG A 57 13.45 -5.35 -14.64
C ARG A 57 13.94 -6.28 -13.54
N LEU A 58 13.27 -6.33 -12.39
CA LEU A 58 13.61 -7.25 -11.31
C LEU A 58 13.44 -8.70 -11.78
N ASP A 59 12.29 -9.03 -12.38
CA ASP A 59 12.00 -10.37 -12.92
C ASP A 59 13.02 -10.80 -13.99
N GLY A 60 13.40 -9.89 -14.90
CA GLY A 60 14.46 -10.17 -15.87
C GLY A 60 15.84 -10.36 -15.22
N SER A 61 16.16 -9.59 -14.18
CA SER A 61 17.47 -9.65 -13.52
C SER A 61 17.68 -10.96 -12.77
N ILE A 62 16.65 -11.49 -12.11
CA ILE A 62 16.72 -12.75 -11.36
C ILE A 62 16.98 -13.98 -12.26
N GLN A 63 16.64 -13.91 -13.55
CA GLN A 63 16.91 -15.00 -14.51
C GLN A 63 18.42 -15.23 -14.75
N THR A 64 19.25 -14.22 -14.45
CA THR A 64 20.70 -14.26 -14.66
C THR A 64 21.50 -14.46 -13.37
N LEU A 65 20.83 -14.52 -12.22
CA LEU A 65 21.49 -14.63 -10.92
C LEU A 65 21.88 -16.09 -10.63
N PRO A 66 23.13 -16.35 -10.19
CA PRO A 66 23.49 -17.64 -9.63
C PRO A 66 22.80 -17.81 -8.26
N HIS A 67 22.07 -18.91 -8.07
CA HIS A 67 21.41 -19.28 -6.80
C HIS A 67 20.38 -18.26 -6.27
N PRO A 68 19.23 -18.07 -6.95
CA PRO A 68 18.20 -17.09 -6.58
C PRO A 68 17.63 -17.28 -5.17
N ASP A 69 17.57 -18.51 -4.67
CA ASP A 69 17.02 -18.82 -3.33
C ASP A 69 17.77 -18.13 -2.19
N LEU A 70 19.10 -17.95 -2.32
CA LEU A 70 19.90 -17.25 -1.32
C LEU A 70 19.54 -15.77 -1.26
N PHE A 71 19.30 -15.14 -2.41
CA PHE A 71 18.88 -13.74 -2.48
C PHE A 71 17.48 -13.56 -1.88
N VAL A 72 16.53 -14.42 -2.24
CA VAL A 72 15.16 -14.38 -1.70
C VAL A 72 15.19 -14.47 -0.17
N TYR A 73 15.95 -15.42 0.39
CA TYR A 73 16.07 -15.59 1.84
C TYR A 73 16.59 -14.32 2.54
N MET A 74 17.62 -13.67 1.98
CA MET A 74 18.16 -12.43 2.55
C MET A 74 17.14 -11.28 2.52
N TYR A 75 16.39 -11.13 1.41
CA TYR A 75 15.40 -10.06 1.27
C TYR A 75 14.17 -10.27 2.16
N VAL A 76 13.66 -11.50 2.28
CA VAL A 76 12.54 -11.82 3.18
C VAL A 76 12.87 -11.44 4.62
N ARG A 77 14.09 -11.78 5.09
CA ARG A 77 14.54 -11.41 6.44
C ARG A 77 14.64 -9.90 6.61
N LYS A 78 15.15 -9.19 5.60
CA LYS A 78 15.26 -7.72 5.64
C LYS A 78 13.88 -7.06 5.71
N GLU A 79 12.93 -7.48 4.88
CA GLU A 79 11.57 -6.95 4.87
C GLU A 79 10.82 -7.25 6.18
N ALA A 80 11.00 -8.45 6.75
CA ALA A 80 10.44 -8.79 8.05
C ALA A 80 10.94 -7.86 9.16
N VAL A 81 12.26 -7.60 9.22
CA VAL A 81 12.84 -6.69 10.20
C VAL A 81 12.33 -5.26 10.02
N LEU A 82 12.28 -4.76 8.78
CA LEU A 82 11.77 -3.41 8.50
C LEU A 82 10.29 -3.27 8.83
N SER A 83 9.48 -4.30 8.52
CA SER A 83 8.06 -4.33 8.85
C SER A 83 7.83 -4.31 10.36
N SER A 84 8.57 -5.14 11.11
CA SER A 84 8.52 -5.16 12.59
C SER A 84 8.88 -3.82 13.23
N GLN A 85 9.84 -3.09 12.65
CA GLN A 85 10.23 -1.75 13.12
C GLN A 85 9.14 -0.70 12.90
N ILE A 86 8.39 -0.78 11.80
CA ILE A 86 7.24 0.10 11.53
C ILE A 86 6.14 -0.13 12.56
N GLU A 87 5.95 -1.38 12.99
CA GLU A 87 4.97 -1.78 13.99
C GLU A 87 5.42 -1.54 15.44
N GLY A 88 6.65 -1.03 15.65
CA GLY A 88 7.17 -0.68 16.98
C GLY A 88 7.69 -1.86 17.81
N THR A 89 8.01 -2.98 17.16
CA THR A 89 8.59 -4.17 17.82
C THR A 89 10.10 -4.25 17.55
N GLN A 90 10.90 -4.48 18.60
CA GLN A 90 12.34 -4.77 18.52
C GLN A 90 12.60 -6.28 18.59
#